data_AF-A0A960PKD9-F1
#
_entry.id   AF-A0A960PKD9-F1
#
_cell.length_a   1.000
_cell.length_b   1.000
_cell.length_c   1.000
_cell.angle_alpha   90.00
_cell.angle_beta   90.00
_cell.angle_gamma   90.00
#
_symmetry.space_group_name_H-M   'P 1'
#
loop_
_entity.id
_entity.type
_entity.pdbx_description
1 polymer ?
#
loop_
_entity_poly.entity_id
_entity_poly.type
_entity_poly.pdbx_seq_one_letter_code
_entity_poly.pdbx_strand_id
1 'polypeptide(L)'
;MSAGLGAAVVMAASPAWGHINPDPESVVGGTEATVGFNVQHGCDGSPTTKVEIQAPDGATDISGVNGDGFTSSTAGRVVTFTGGPLDAETAKVFKIAFTVPNTPGEVPVKIIQTCEEGSIEWIQVAEAGGAEPEHPAPLLTITAGTTPTTTVQESPETTTTPDSATTVTPTTEAPSSSGREIPDDDDEFDDDDSDDSSVTPLVIGMAVAIAVAGVGGFALAKRGSKKDSSNDDSGS
;
A
#
# COMPACT_ATOMS: atom_id res chain seq x y z
N MET A 1 53.56 33.32 -4.29
CA MET A 1 52.73 32.51 -5.20
C MET A 1 51.94 31.56 -4.32
N SER A 2 50.66 31.80 -4.14
CA SER A 2 49.79 31.10 -3.18
C SER A 2 49.38 29.73 -3.72
N ALA A 3 49.47 28.69 -2.88
CA ALA A 3 48.88 27.38 -3.15
C ALA A 3 47.82 27.11 -2.07
N GLY A 4 46.55 27.23 -2.44
CA GLY A 4 45.42 26.83 -1.59
C GLY A 4 44.94 25.45 -2.03
N LEU A 5 45.09 24.44 -1.17
CA LEU A 5 44.39 23.17 -1.31
C LEU A 5 42.94 23.37 -0.85
N GLY A 6 42.00 23.35 -1.78
CA GLY A 6 40.58 23.20 -1.48
C GLY A 6 40.24 21.73 -1.33
N ALA A 7 39.91 21.29 -0.11
CA ALA A 7 39.34 19.97 0.13
C ALA A 7 37.85 20.00 -0.27
N ALA A 8 37.51 19.33 -1.38
CA ALA A 8 36.12 19.09 -1.75
C ALA A 8 35.54 18.00 -0.85
N VAL A 9 34.71 18.39 0.12
CA VAL A 9 33.89 17.46 0.90
C VAL A 9 32.68 17.11 0.04
N VAL A 10 32.69 15.92 -0.56
CA VAL A 10 31.50 15.34 -1.20
C VAL A 10 30.60 14.84 -0.08
N MET A 11 29.52 15.57 0.21
CA MET A 11 28.45 15.09 1.07
C MET A 11 27.67 14.02 0.29
N ALA A 12 27.84 12.76 0.64
CA ALA A 12 26.96 11.70 0.16
C ALA A 12 25.57 11.95 0.76
N ALA A 13 24.59 12.27 -0.09
CA ALA A 13 23.20 12.29 0.31
C ALA A 13 22.78 10.83 0.55
N SER A 14 22.63 10.43 1.82
CA SER A 14 21.99 9.16 2.12
C SER A 14 20.55 9.20 1.60
N PRO A 15 20.07 8.15 0.92
CA PRO A 15 18.65 8.06 0.59
C PRO A 15 17.84 8.17 1.88
N ALA A 16 16.84 9.04 1.89
CA ALA A 16 15.84 9.05 2.95
C ALA A 16 14.92 7.87 2.68
N TRP A 17 15.14 6.75 3.37
CA TRP A 17 14.27 5.59 3.29
C TRP A 17 12.91 5.97 3.87
N GLY A 18 11.86 5.85 3.06
CA GLY A 18 10.51 6.19 3.47
C GLY A 18 9.89 5.01 4.21
N HIS A 19 9.56 5.18 5.48
CA HIS A 19 8.82 4.17 6.24
C HIS A 19 7.47 3.86 5.59
N ILE A 20 6.98 2.64 5.82
CA ILE A 20 5.60 2.27 5.52
C ILE A 20 4.73 2.72 6.69
N ASN A 21 3.66 3.46 6.40
CA ASN A 21 2.63 3.83 7.37
C ASN A 21 1.30 3.16 7.01
N PRO A 22 0.52 2.70 8.01
CA PRO A 22 -0.86 2.31 7.81
C PRO A 22 -1.76 3.53 7.64
N ASP A 23 -2.79 3.41 6.79
CA ASP A 23 -3.86 4.39 6.62
C ASP A 23 -5.21 3.65 6.59
N PRO A 24 -6.09 3.83 7.58
CA PRO A 24 -5.87 4.61 8.80
C PRO A 24 -4.86 3.95 9.76
N GLU A 25 -4.22 4.75 10.62
CA GLU A 25 -3.31 4.26 11.67
C GLU A 25 -4.01 3.59 12.86
N SER A 26 -5.33 3.78 12.97
CA SER A 26 -6.15 3.24 14.04
C SER A 26 -7.44 2.63 13.50
N VAL A 27 -7.80 1.46 14.03
CA VAL A 27 -9.04 0.75 13.71
C VAL A 27 -9.78 0.35 15.00
N VAL A 28 -11.09 0.10 14.89
CA VAL A 28 -11.93 -0.29 16.03
C VAL A 28 -12.07 -1.80 16.09
N GLY A 29 -11.77 -2.41 17.24
CA GLY A 29 -11.92 -3.84 17.45
C GLY A 29 -13.33 -4.34 17.13
N GLY A 30 -13.44 -5.51 16.52
CA GLY A 30 -14.72 -6.13 16.17
C GLY A 30 -15.46 -5.51 14.98
N THR A 31 -14.90 -4.47 14.34
CA THR A 31 -15.44 -3.91 13.09
C THR A 31 -14.72 -4.46 11.87
N GLU A 32 -15.34 -4.35 10.69
CA GLU A 32 -14.64 -4.53 9.42
C GLU A 32 -13.86 -3.26 9.09
N ALA A 33 -12.58 -3.41 8.74
CA ALA A 33 -11.73 -2.28 8.36
C ALA A 33 -10.97 -2.60 7.08
N THR A 34 -10.68 -1.56 6.29
CA THR A 34 -9.71 -1.59 5.19
C THR A 34 -8.55 -0.71 5.57
N VAL A 35 -7.33 -1.28 5.59
CA VAL A 35 -6.10 -0.58 5.93
C VAL A 35 -5.17 -0.61 4.72
N GLY A 36 -4.75 0.58 4.28
CA GLY A 36 -3.74 0.78 3.26
C GLY A 36 -2.33 0.88 3.84
N PHE A 37 -1.36 0.33 3.15
CA PHE A 37 0.06 0.42 3.50
C PHE A 37 0.80 1.07 2.34
N ASN A 38 1.37 2.25 2.58
CA ASN A 38 2.08 3.01 1.54
C ASN A 38 3.54 2.54 1.41
N VAL A 39 3.84 1.82 0.33
CA VAL A 39 5.19 1.40 -0.06
C VAL A 39 5.77 2.47 -0.98
N GLN A 40 6.77 3.23 -0.51
CA GLN A 40 7.15 4.48 -1.15
C GLN A 40 8.16 4.36 -2.30
N HIS A 41 8.97 3.31 -2.31
CA HIS A 41 10.01 3.09 -3.32
C HIS A 41 10.28 1.60 -3.50
N GLY A 42 11.01 1.26 -4.57
CA GLY A 42 11.56 -0.07 -4.79
C GLY A 42 12.74 -0.41 -3.88
N CYS A 43 13.26 -1.63 -3.97
CA CYS A 43 14.36 -2.11 -3.12
C CYS A 43 15.69 -1.66 -3.71
N ASP A 44 16.42 -0.76 -3.06
CA ASP A 44 17.72 -0.25 -3.54
C ASP A 44 17.67 0.26 -5.01
N GLY A 45 16.54 0.86 -5.42
CA GLY A 45 16.33 1.31 -6.80
C GLY A 45 15.80 0.23 -7.76
N SER A 46 15.57 -0.99 -7.30
CA SER A 46 14.98 -2.09 -8.06
C SER A 46 13.43 -2.08 -7.96
N PRO A 47 12.69 -2.25 -9.08
CA PRO A 47 11.23 -2.21 -9.06
C PRO A 47 10.58 -3.29 -8.19
N THR A 48 9.47 -2.96 -7.54
CA THR A 48 8.73 -3.91 -6.67
C THR A 48 7.80 -4.79 -7.49
N THR A 49 7.87 -6.11 -7.31
CA THR A 49 7.05 -7.09 -8.05
C THR A 49 6.07 -7.85 -7.16
N LYS A 50 6.33 -7.91 -5.85
CA LYS A 50 5.47 -8.57 -4.88
C LYS A 50 5.52 -7.88 -3.52
N VAL A 51 4.37 -7.78 -2.87
CA VAL A 51 4.23 -7.32 -1.48
C VAL A 51 3.40 -8.33 -0.70
N GLU A 52 3.91 -8.75 0.45
CA GLU A 52 3.22 -9.66 1.36
C GLU A 52 2.94 -8.94 2.67
N ILE A 53 1.67 -8.90 3.08
CA ILE A 53 1.21 -8.21 4.28
C ILE A 53 0.55 -9.23 5.20
N GLN A 54 1.04 -9.33 6.43
CA GLN A 54 0.45 -10.20 7.45
C GLN A 54 -0.57 -9.43 8.28
N ALA A 55 -1.86 -9.77 8.13
CA ALA A 55 -2.94 -9.19 8.92
C ALA A 55 -2.76 -9.47 10.43
N PRO A 56 -3.29 -8.66 11.36
CA PRO A 56 -3.14 -8.84 12.81
C PRO A 56 -3.54 -10.22 13.35
N ASP A 57 -2.97 -10.61 14.49
CA ASP A 57 -3.33 -11.87 15.17
C ASP A 57 -4.82 -11.85 15.55
N GLY A 58 -5.56 -12.91 15.19
CA GLY A 58 -7.00 -13.01 15.45
C GLY A 58 -7.90 -12.27 14.46
N ALA A 59 -7.35 -11.60 13.44
CA ALA A 59 -8.14 -11.06 12.34
C ALA A 59 -8.81 -12.19 11.53
N THR A 60 -10.03 -11.94 11.06
CA THR A 60 -10.79 -12.85 10.18
C THR A 60 -11.21 -12.14 8.90
N ASP A 61 -11.78 -12.89 7.95
CA ASP A 61 -12.35 -12.35 6.71
C ASP A 61 -11.34 -11.52 5.89
N ILE A 62 -10.11 -12.02 5.85
CA ILE A 62 -8.95 -11.32 5.32
C ILE A 62 -8.93 -11.38 3.79
N SER A 63 -8.84 -10.21 3.16
CA SER A 63 -8.73 -10.08 1.71
C SER A 63 -7.83 -8.90 1.31
N GLY A 64 -7.29 -8.96 0.10
CA GLY A 64 -6.62 -7.81 -0.52
C GLY A 64 -7.55 -7.09 -1.48
N VAL A 65 -7.33 -5.79 -1.65
CA VAL A 65 -8.02 -5.00 -2.68
C VAL A 65 -7.14 -4.97 -3.93
N ASN A 66 -7.65 -5.51 -5.04
CA ASN A 66 -6.95 -5.46 -6.33
C ASN A 66 -6.95 -4.02 -6.87
N GLY A 67 -5.86 -3.62 -7.51
CA GLY A 67 -5.71 -2.28 -8.05
C GLY A 67 -4.37 -2.06 -8.71
N ASP A 68 -4.32 -1.10 -9.64
CA ASP A 68 -3.09 -0.54 -10.21
C ASP A 68 -2.08 -1.58 -10.72
N GLY A 69 -2.59 -2.62 -11.40
CA GLY A 69 -1.78 -3.68 -12.00
C GLY A 69 -1.35 -4.80 -11.05
N PHE A 70 -1.77 -4.77 -9.79
CA PHE A 70 -1.56 -5.83 -8.81
C PHE A 70 -2.83 -6.62 -8.54
N THR A 71 -2.65 -7.93 -8.42
CA THR A 71 -3.67 -8.88 -8.00
C THR A 71 -3.30 -9.45 -6.65
N SER A 72 -4.29 -9.65 -5.80
CA SER A 72 -4.13 -10.17 -4.45
C SER A 72 -4.59 -11.61 -4.33
N SER A 73 -3.95 -12.35 -3.42
CA SER A 73 -4.38 -13.66 -2.96
C SER A 73 -4.14 -13.77 -1.46
N THR A 74 -4.99 -14.50 -0.75
CA THR A 74 -4.87 -14.69 0.71
C THR A 74 -4.56 -16.13 1.04
N ALA A 75 -3.53 -16.36 1.85
CA ALA A 75 -3.19 -17.66 2.43
C ALA A 75 -3.07 -17.53 3.95
N GLY A 76 -4.05 -18.07 4.68
CA GLY A 76 -4.15 -17.86 6.12
C GLY A 76 -4.31 -16.38 6.45
N ARG A 77 -3.29 -15.79 7.08
CA ARG A 77 -3.26 -14.36 7.45
C ARG A 77 -2.41 -13.48 6.53
N VAL A 78 -1.77 -14.07 5.53
CA VAL A 78 -0.89 -13.35 4.63
C VAL A 78 -1.65 -13.02 3.35
N VAL A 79 -1.75 -11.73 3.04
CA VAL A 79 -2.23 -11.23 1.76
C VAL A 79 -1.02 -10.97 0.88
N THR A 80 -0.94 -11.67 -0.25
CA THR A 80 0.11 -11.53 -1.25
C THR A 80 -0.41 -10.74 -2.44
N PHE A 81 0.21 -9.62 -2.73
CA PHE A 81 0.00 -8.83 -3.94
C PHE A 81 1.10 -9.17 -4.94
N THR A 82 0.73 -9.53 -6.17
CA THR A 82 1.67 -9.79 -7.28
C THR A 82 1.17 -9.08 -8.53
N GLY A 83 2.08 -8.43 -9.26
CA GLY A 83 1.73 -7.56 -10.36
C GLY A 83 2.93 -7.02 -11.13
N GLY A 84 2.64 -6.08 -12.03
CA GLY A 84 3.66 -5.39 -12.82
C GLY A 84 4.54 -4.50 -11.95
N PRO A 85 5.81 -4.26 -12.36
CA PRO A 85 6.78 -3.62 -11.50
C PRO A 85 6.29 -2.23 -11.12
N LEU A 86 6.17 -2.00 -9.82
CA LEU A 86 6.10 -0.64 -9.29
C LEU A 86 7.49 -0.04 -9.45
N ASP A 87 7.61 0.96 -10.32
CA ASP A 87 8.86 1.70 -10.54
C ASP A 87 9.48 2.14 -9.22
N ALA A 88 10.80 2.07 -9.14
CA ALA A 88 11.50 2.22 -7.87
C ALA A 88 11.34 3.61 -7.23
N GLU A 89 10.94 4.62 -7.98
CA GLU A 89 10.70 6.00 -7.50
C GLU A 89 9.21 6.30 -7.29
N THR A 90 8.32 5.31 -7.44
CA THR A 90 6.88 5.48 -7.34
C THR A 90 6.33 4.86 -6.06
N ALA A 91 5.60 5.66 -5.29
CA ALA A 91 4.87 5.19 -4.12
C ALA A 91 3.55 4.50 -4.52
N LYS A 92 3.16 3.47 -3.79
CA LYS A 92 1.87 2.79 -3.97
C LYS A 92 1.30 2.28 -2.66
N VAL A 93 -0.03 2.39 -2.55
CA VAL A 93 -0.78 1.90 -1.39
C VAL A 93 -1.35 0.52 -1.67
N PHE A 94 -0.99 -0.44 -0.84
CA PHE A 94 -1.57 -1.79 -0.86
C PHE A 94 -2.59 -1.91 0.27
N LYS A 95 -3.84 -2.26 -0.06
CA LYS A 95 -4.96 -2.28 0.90
C LYS A 95 -5.38 -3.69 1.22
N ILE A 96 -5.47 -4.01 2.51
CA ILE A 96 -6.11 -5.25 2.99
C ILE A 96 -7.39 -4.90 3.73
N ALA A 97 -8.42 -5.72 3.57
CA ALA A 97 -9.66 -5.68 4.33
C ALA A 97 -9.74 -6.90 5.25
N PHE A 98 -10.22 -6.71 6.47
CA PHE A 98 -10.37 -7.78 7.47
C PHE A 98 -11.33 -7.36 8.58
N THR A 99 -11.89 -8.34 9.30
CA THR A 99 -12.53 -8.11 10.60
C THR A 99 -11.47 -7.96 11.67
N VAL A 100 -11.47 -6.80 12.34
CA VAL A 100 -10.47 -6.40 13.33
C VAL A 100 -10.65 -7.23 14.62
N PRO A 101 -9.56 -7.78 15.20
CA PRO A 101 -9.66 -8.50 16.47
C PRO A 101 -10.14 -7.58 17.60
N ASN A 102 -10.82 -8.16 18.60
CA ASN A 102 -11.36 -7.38 19.73
C ASN A 102 -10.29 -6.93 20.74
N THR A 103 -9.10 -7.51 20.70
CA THR A 103 -8.02 -7.20 21.63
C THR A 103 -7.41 -5.84 21.28
N PRO A 104 -7.55 -4.82 22.14
CA PRO A 104 -6.95 -3.52 21.89
C PRO A 104 -5.43 -3.54 22.11
N GLY A 105 -4.72 -2.67 21.41
CA GLY A 105 -3.26 -2.51 21.53
C GLY A 105 -2.61 -2.01 20.24
N GLU A 106 -1.33 -1.69 20.32
CA GLU A 106 -0.49 -1.41 19.14
C GLU A 106 0.05 -2.73 18.58
N VAL A 107 -0.18 -2.97 17.29
CA VAL A 107 0.19 -4.21 16.61
C VAL A 107 1.19 -3.89 15.48
N PRO A 108 2.41 -4.44 15.52
CA PRO A 108 3.32 -4.34 14.40
C PRO A 108 2.82 -5.23 13.25
N VAL A 109 2.57 -4.62 12.10
CA VAL A 109 2.17 -5.30 10.87
C VAL A 109 3.42 -5.65 10.09
N LYS A 110 3.62 -6.94 9.82
CA LYS A 110 4.79 -7.42 9.10
C LYS A 110 4.56 -7.32 7.60
N ILE A 111 5.50 -6.71 6.89
CA ILE A 111 5.46 -6.57 5.44
C ILE A 111 6.76 -7.05 4.83
N ILE A 112 6.68 -7.87 3.79
CA ILE A 112 7.82 -8.26 2.96
C ILE A 112 7.63 -7.68 1.57
N GLN A 113 8.58 -6.87 1.15
CA GLN A 113 8.63 -6.27 -0.17
C GLN A 113 9.67 -7.02 -1.00
N THR A 114 9.24 -7.63 -2.10
CA THR A 114 10.14 -8.29 -3.05
C THR A 114 10.25 -7.45 -4.31
N CYS A 115 11.47 -7.20 -4.73
CA CYS A 115 11.78 -6.48 -5.95
C CYS A 115 12.38 -7.41 -7.00
N GLU A 116 12.64 -6.90 -8.20
CA GLU A 116 13.35 -7.69 -9.22
C GLU A 116 14.73 -8.13 -8.72
N GLU A 117 15.39 -7.25 -7.97
CA GLU A 117 16.65 -7.50 -7.30
C GLU A 117 16.47 -7.31 -5.78
N GLY A 118 16.56 -8.41 -5.04
CA GLY A 118 16.52 -8.40 -3.58
C GLY A 118 15.13 -8.25 -2.97
N SER A 119 15.13 -7.96 -1.67
CA SER A 119 13.92 -7.84 -0.85
C SER A 119 14.20 -7.02 0.40
N ILE A 120 13.17 -6.32 0.88
CA ILE A 120 13.17 -5.61 2.16
C ILE A 120 12.13 -6.24 3.09
N GLU A 121 12.53 -6.48 4.33
CA GLU A 121 11.66 -7.00 5.39
C GLU A 121 11.32 -5.87 6.39
N TRP A 122 10.14 -5.29 6.24
CA TRP A 122 9.58 -4.28 7.14
C TRP A 122 8.96 -4.96 8.37
N ILE A 123 9.83 -5.50 9.22
CA ILE A 123 9.45 -6.35 10.36
C ILE A 123 10.15 -5.95 11.67
N GLN A 124 11.04 -4.95 11.64
CA GLN A 124 11.85 -4.58 12.79
C GLN A 124 11.01 -3.82 13.82
N VAL A 125 11.19 -4.14 15.10
CA VAL A 125 10.54 -3.43 16.20
C VAL A 125 11.47 -2.32 16.68
N ALA A 126 10.93 -1.12 16.90
CA ALA A 126 11.67 -0.03 17.51
C ALA A 126 11.83 -0.26 19.02
N GLU A 127 13.07 -0.23 19.50
CA GLU A 127 13.39 -0.38 20.93
C GLU A 127 13.42 0.98 21.63
N ALA A 128 12.89 1.06 22.85
CA ALA A 128 12.83 2.30 23.60
C ALA A 128 14.25 2.82 23.92
N GLY A 129 14.59 4.02 23.42
CA GLY A 129 15.91 4.63 23.58
C GLY A 129 17.01 3.98 22.72
N GLY A 130 16.64 3.07 21.81
CA GLY A 130 17.52 2.48 20.81
C GLY A 130 17.70 3.38 19.58
N ALA A 131 18.58 2.94 18.67
CA ALA A 131 18.66 3.53 17.33
C ALA A 131 17.39 3.19 16.53
N GLU A 132 17.00 4.09 15.64
CA GLU A 132 15.88 3.87 14.72
C GLU A 132 16.21 2.71 13.77
N PRO A 133 15.34 1.69 13.67
CA PRO A 133 15.53 0.59 12.74
C PRO A 133 15.49 1.07 11.29
N GLU A 134 16.23 0.41 10.39
CA GLU A 134 16.25 0.76 8.96
C GLU A 134 14.94 0.36 8.25
N HIS A 135 14.32 -0.74 8.69
CA HIS A 135 13.09 -1.28 8.11
C HIS A 135 12.05 -1.57 9.20
N PRO A 136 11.52 -0.53 9.87
CA PRO A 136 10.57 -0.69 10.95
C PRO A 136 9.26 -1.28 10.43
N ALA A 137 8.66 -2.18 11.22
CA ALA A 137 7.30 -2.64 10.97
C ALA A 137 6.30 -1.49 11.20
N PRO A 138 5.35 -1.22 10.29
CA PRO A 138 4.27 -0.29 10.55
C PRO A 138 3.47 -0.69 11.80
N LEU A 139 3.13 0.29 12.65
CA LEU A 139 2.30 0.08 13.84
C LEU A 139 0.84 0.42 13.52
N LEU A 140 -0.05 -0.57 13.69
CA LEU A 140 -1.49 -0.38 13.62
C LEU A 140 -2.08 -0.35 15.03
N THR A 141 -2.78 0.72 15.38
CA THR A 141 -3.49 0.82 16.65
C THR A 141 -4.86 0.15 16.56
N ILE A 142 -5.15 -0.77 17.47
CA ILE A 142 -6.47 -1.36 17.64
C ILE A 142 -7.09 -0.78 18.90
N THR A 143 -8.17 -0.03 18.71
CA THR A 143 -8.95 0.53 19.82
C THR A 143 -10.01 -0.46 20.29
N ALA A 144 -10.45 -0.31 21.54
CA ALA A 144 -11.49 -1.17 22.09
C ALA A 144 -12.78 -1.02 21.28
N GLY A 145 -13.27 -2.15 20.76
CA GLY A 145 -14.61 -2.24 20.20
C GLY A 145 -15.65 -2.33 21.30
N THR A 146 -16.78 -1.67 21.12
CA THR A 146 -18.00 -2.12 21.81
C THR A 146 -18.47 -3.36 21.08
N THR A 147 -18.00 -4.53 21.49
CA THR A 147 -18.75 -5.75 21.21
C THR A 147 -20.16 -5.49 21.73
N PRO A 148 -21.24 -5.67 20.94
CA PRO A 148 -22.56 -5.80 21.52
C PRO A 148 -22.51 -7.12 22.29
N THR A 149 -22.03 -7.07 23.53
CA THR A 149 -22.49 -8.00 24.55
C THR A 149 -24.00 -7.79 24.52
N THR A 150 -24.71 -8.74 23.92
CA THR A 150 -26.13 -8.94 24.23
C THR A 150 -26.17 -9.32 25.71
N THR A 151 -25.95 -8.32 26.56
CA THR A 151 -26.56 -8.30 27.87
C THR A 151 -28.03 -8.27 27.51
N VAL A 152 -28.68 -9.43 27.65
CA VAL A 152 -30.12 -9.45 27.88
C VAL A 152 -30.29 -8.61 29.13
N GLN A 153 -30.41 -7.29 28.95
CA GLN A 153 -31.01 -6.44 29.94
C GLN A 153 -32.43 -6.97 30.00
N GLU A 154 -32.70 -7.77 31.04
CA GLU A 154 -34.05 -8.01 31.52
C GLU A 154 -34.71 -6.64 31.63
N SER A 155 -35.40 -6.25 30.57
CA SER A 155 -36.42 -5.24 30.61
C SER A 155 -37.47 -5.81 31.55
N PRO A 156 -37.76 -5.19 32.70
CA PRO A 156 -38.89 -5.63 33.49
C PRO A 156 -40.12 -5.57 32.59
N GLU A 157 -40.81 -6.70 32.47
CA GLU A 157 -42.05 -6.82 31.72
C GLU A 157 -43.08 -5.86 32.32
N THR A 158 -43.29 -4.70 31.69
CA THR A 158 -44.49 -3.91 31.93
C THR A 158 -45.57 -4.40 30.98
N THR A 159 -46.44 -5.26 31.51
CA THR A 159 -47.69 -5.69 30.88
C THR A 159 -48.51 -4.48 30.43
N THR A 160 -48.72 -4.32 29.12
CA THR A 160 -49.76 -3.42 28.62
C THR A 160 -50.52 -4.09 27.47
N THR A 161 -51.81 -4.30 27.75
CA THR A 161 -52.88 -4.82 26.89
C THR A 161 -52.98 -4.08 25.54
N PRO A 162 -53.36 -4.75 24.44
CA PRO A 162 -53.63 -4.08 23.16
C PRO A 162 -55.03 -3.46 23.16
N ASP A 163 -55.17 -2.22 22.71
CA ASP A 163 -56.47 -1.65 22.32
C ASP A 163 -56.38 -0.92 20.97
N SER A 164 -57.49 -1.02 20.25
CA SER A 164 -57.65 -0.84 18.82
C SER A 164 -57.64 0.60 18.33
N ALA A 165 -57.40 0.70 17.02
CA ALA A 165 -57.75 1.74 16.07
C ALA A 165 -58.63 2.92 16.54
N THR A 166 -58.21 4.13 16.17
CA THR A 166 -59.13 5.21 15.74
C THR A 166 -58.40 6.18 14.81
N THR A 167 -58.93 6.29 13.59
CA THR A 167 -58.66 7.35 12.62
C THR A 167 -59.23 8.67 13.11
N VAL A 168 -58.41 9.73 13.16
CA VAL A 168 -58.89 11.12 13.11
C VAL A 168 -57.91 12.00 12.32
N THR A 169 -58.39 12.54 11.21
CA THR A 169 -57.87 13.75 10.56
C THR A 169 -58.27 14.97 11.39
N PRO A 170 -57.43 16.03 11.43
CA PRO A 170 -57.95 17.31 10.98
C PRO A 170 -57.01 18.18 10.14
N THR A 171 -57.69 19.04 9.41
CA THR A 171 -57.36 20.07 8.43
C THR A 171 -56.68 21.32 9.00
N THR A 172 -55.72 21.84 8.21
CA THR A 172 -55.32 23.26 7.99
C THR A 172 -54.85 24.14 9.16
N GLU A 173 -53.61 24.63 9.06
CA GLU A 173 -53.32 26.06 8.84
C GLU A 173 -51.85 26.29 8.39
N ALA A 174 -51.67 27.24 7.47
CA ALA A 174 -50.39 27.72 6.93
C ALA A 174 -49.71 28.73 7.89
N PRO A 175 -48.43 29.13 7.67
CA PRO A 175 -48.21 30.23 6.73
C PRO A 175 -46.90 30.18 5.90
N SER A 176 -47.05 30.77 4.70
CA SER A 176 -46.17 31.68 3.94
C SER A 176 -44.63 31.66 4.00
N SER A 177 -44.11 31.80 2.77
CA SER A 177 -42.97 32.61 2.29
C SER A 177 -41.59 31.97 2.23
N SER A 178 -41.17 31.57 1.02
CA SER A 178 -40.48 32.49 0.08
C SER A 178 -40.07 31.73 -1.18
N GLY A 179 -40.70 32.05 -2.31
CA GLY A 179 -40.30 31.57 -3.63
C GLY A 179 -39.10 32.36 -4.13
N ARG A 180 -38.03 31.67 -4.50
CA ARG A 180 -36.93 32.20 -5.31
C ARG A 180 -37.06 31.58 -6.69
N GLU A 181 -37.32 32.44 -7.66
CA GLU A 181 -37.49 32.13 -9.07
C GLU A 181 -36.13 31.71 -9.65
N ILE A 182 -36.11 30.58 -10.35
CA ILE A 182 -35.03 30.19 -11.28
C ILE A 182 -35.69 30.15 -12.65
N PRO A 183 -35.23 30.95 -13.64
CA PRO A 183 -35.70 30.86 -15.01
C PRO A 183 -35.10 29.63 -15.71
N ASP A 184 -35.96 28.92 -16.42
CA ASP A 184 -35.66 28.00 -17.51
C ASP A 184 -34.98 28.78 -18.66
N ASP A 185 -33.85 28.27 -19.14
CA ASP A 185 -33.29 28.60 -20.45
C ASP A 185 -33.06 27.27 -21.18
N ASP A 186 -33.96 27.01 -22.12
CA ASP A 186 -33.86 26.02 -23.17
C ASP A 186 -32.88 26.53 -24.24
N ASP A 187 -31.82 25.77 -24.54
CA ASP A 187 -31.10 25.90 -25.80
C ASP A 187 -30.90 24.50 -26.41
N GLU A 188 -31.72 24.29 -27.44
CA GLU A 188 -31.61 23.30 -28.52
C GLU A 188 -30.51 23.75 -29.51
N PHE A 189 -30.09 22.84 -30.41
CA PHE A 189 -29.14 23.01 -31.55
C PHE A 189 -27.64 22.82 -31.23
N ASP A 190 -26.81 22.11 -32.00
CA ASP A 190 -26.82 21.80 -33.44
C ASP A 190 -25.95 20.52 -33.69
N ASP A 191 -26.49 19.65 -34.55
CA ASP A 191 -25.90 18.97 -35.71
C ASP A 191 -24.67 18.03 -35.65
N ASP A 192 -24.96 16.83 -36.13
CA ASP A 192 -24.12 15.78 -36.72
C ASP A 192 -23.68 16.24 -38.13
N ASP A 193 -22.37 16.24 -38.42
CA ASP A 193 -21.90 16.18 -39.80
C ASP A 193 -20.65 15.30 -39.90
N SER A 194 -20.64 14.52 -40.97
CA SER A 194 -19.74 13.42 -41.26
C SER A 194 -18.55 13.87 -42.13
N ASP A 195 -17.60 12.94 -42.28
CA ASP A 195 -16.68 12.77 -43.41
C ASP A 195 -15.26 13.37 -43.41
N ASP A 196 -14.33 12.40 -43.47
CA ASP A 196 -13.25 12.24 -44.45
C ASP A 196 -12.05 13.20 -44.46
N SER A 197 -10.90 12.65 -44.05
CA SER A 197 -9.63 12.92 -44.73
C SER A 197 -8.68 11.74 -44.57
N SER A 198 -8.68 10.90 -45.59
CA SER A 198 -7.58 10.02 -45.95
C SER A 198 -6.22 10.71 -45.98
N VAL A 199 -5.19 10.17 -45.30
CA VAL A 199 -3.79 10.10 -45.77
C VAL A 199 -2.99 9.08 -44.95
N THR A 200 -2.66 7.94 -45.54
CA THR A 200 -1.34 7.31 -45.37
C THR A 200 -0.48 7.74 -46.58
N PRO A 201 0.87 7.72 -46.56
CA PRO A 201 1.81 7.13 -45.60
C PRO A 201 3.01 8.04 -45.22
N LEU A 202 3.70 7.79 -44.10
CA LEU A 202 5.15 8.02 -44.06
C LEU A 202 5.84 7.17 -42.99
N VAL A 203 6.58 6.19 -43.49
CA VAL A 203 7.60 5.45 -42.77
C VAL A 203 8.77 6.42 -42.54
N ILE A 204 9.00 6.88 -41.31
CA ILE A 204 10.29 7.47 -40.93
C ILE A 204 10.93 6.52 -39.92
N GLY A 205 11.94 5.80 -40.41
CA GLY A 205 12.80 4.96 -39.59
C GLY A 205 13.54 5.80 -38.55
N MET A 206 13.33 5.47 -37.28
CA MET A 206 14.21 5.92 -36.22
C MET A 206 15.44 5.00 -36.21
N ALA A 207 16.52 5.49 -36.83
CA ALA A 207 17.82 4.85 -36.76
C ALA A 207 18.31 4.88 -35.30
N VAL A 208 18.30 3.72 -34.66
CA VAL A 208 19.00 3.50 -33.39
C VAL A 208 20.51 3.52 -33.69
N ALA A 209 21.15 4.64 -33.39
CA ALA A 209 22.60 4.75 -33.38
C ALA A 209 23.14 3.98 -32.18
N ILE A 210 23.68 2.79 -32.43
CA ILE A 210 24.48 2.03 -31.46
C ILE A 210 25.82 2.76 -31.31
N ALA A 211 26.00 3.48 -30.21
CA ALA A 211 27.31 3.96 -29.80
C ALA A 211 28.03 2.88 -28.98
N VAL A 212 28.77 2.00 -29.67
CA VAL A 212 29.80 1.17 -29.03
C VAL A 212 31.05 2.03 -28.84
N ALA A 213 31.28 2.51 -27.62
CA ALA A 213 32.60 2.97 -27.20
C ALA A 213 33.24 1.87 -26.35
N GLY A 214 33.97 0.98 -27.03
CA GLY A 214 34.92 0.07 -26.39
C GLY A 214 36.33 0.66 -26.36
N VAL A 215 37.19 -0.03 -25.60
CA VAL A 215 38.64 0.16 -25.35
C VAL A 215 38.92 1.14 -24.19
N GLY A 216 39.55 0.76 -23.08
CA GLY A 216 40.31 -0.42 -22.66
C GLY A 216 41.04 -0.02 -21.37
N GLY A 217 41.57 -0.87 -20.49
CA GLY A 217 41.65 -2.31 -20.41
C GLY A 217 42.19 -2.66 -19.02
N PHE A 218 42.03 -3.93 -18.62
CA PHE A 218 42.85 -4.50 -17.57
C PHE A 218 42.94 -6.01 -17.78
N ALA A 219 43.94 -6.42 -18.54
CA ALA A 219 44.47 -7.77 -18.46
C ALA A 219 45.73 -7.70 -17.61
N LEU A 220 45.78 -8.46 -16.51
CA LEU A 220 46.90 -9.37 -16.21
C LEU A 220 46.64 -10.23 -14.97
N ALA A 221 46.70 -11.54 -15.25
CA ALA A 221 47.33 -12.59 -14.45
C ALA A 221 46.64 -13.08 -13.15
N LYS A 222 45.85 -14.15 -13.35
CA LYS A 222 45.59 -15.22 -12.38
C LYS A 222 46.80 -16.17 -12.34
N ARG A 223 47.45 -16.35 -11.19
CA ARG A 223 48.19 -17.61 -10.90
C ARG A 223 48.34 -17.84 -9.39
N GLY A 224 47.79 -18.97 -8.94
CA GLY A 224 48.31 -19.68 -7.77
C GLY A 224 47.37 -19.81 -6.58
N SER A 225 46.57 -20.88 -6.56
CA SER A 225 46.46 -21.72 -5.35
C SER A 225 46.05 -23.12 -5.77
N LYS A 226 47.07 -23.97 -5.77
CA LYS A 226 47.00 -25.40 -6.03
C LYS A 226 46.32 -26.04 -4.81
N LYS A 227 45.30 -26.86 -5.08
CA LYS A 227 44.79 -27.87 -4.17
C LYS A 227 45.93 -28.83 -3.86
N ASP A 228 46.29 -28.95 -2.59
CA ASP A 228 46.90 -30.17 -2.08
C ASP A 228 45.90 -30.75 -1.08
N SER A 229 45.21 -31.78 -1.58
CA SER A 229 44.45 -32.74 -0.79
C SER A 229 45.45 -33.60 -0.03
N SER A 230 45.35 -33.63 1.30
CA SER A 230 45.96 -34.68 2.13
C SER A 230 45.01 -34.91 3.31
N ASN A 231 44.01 -35.76 3.09
CA ASN A 231 43.35 -36.47 4.17
C ASN A 231 44.02 -37.84 4.21
N ASP A 232 44.95 -37.99 5.14
CA ASP A 232 45.56 -39.28 5.47
C ASP A 232 44.52 -40.14 6.17
N ASP A 233 44.11 -41.17 5.43
CA ASP A 233 43.41 -42.35 5.89
C ASP A 233 44.49 -43.33 6.39
N SER A 234 44.54 -43.57 7.69
CA SER A 234 45.27 -44.69 8.28
C SER A 234 44.60 -45.04 9.61
N GLY A 235 43.73 -46.04 9.54
CA GLY A 235 43.18 -46.69 10.71
C GLY A 235 44.21 -47.57 11.42
N SER A 236 44.06 -47.68 12.74
CA SER A 236 44.06 -48.90 13.58
C SER A 236 44.22 -48.51 15.04
#